data_AF-A0A8S4BYS6-F1
#
_entry.id   AF-A0A8S4BYS6-F1
#
_cell.length_a   1.000
_cell.length_b   1.000
_cell.length_c   1.000
_cell.angle_alpha   90.00
_cell.angle_beta   90.00
_cell.angle_gamma   90.00
#
_symmetry.space_group_name_H-M   'P 1'
#
loop_
_entity.id
_entity.type
_entity.pdbx_description
1 polymer ?
#
loop_
_entity_poly.entity_id
_entity_poly.type
_entity_poly.pdbx_seq_one_letter_code
_entity_poly.pdbx_strand_id
1 'polypeptide(L)'
;MAAAASPGSGSSTSSDWIVLRDGCLRCDEEGLRSLSYHPALNAILAVTSRGSIKVIDGTSGAILQASALHAKPGGRVRCQYFPLVDKVLFVDDYAVGCRKDLNGILLLDTALQPPVAKPEDMVQLELPVTEWATVTFHLPHHVLKLVAGAIVNELKKINQNIAALSVASSIMDRLSYLLSSARPELGVGPGRSVDRSLMYSEANRRETFTSWPHAGYRWAQPDPMAQAGFYHQVGSV
;
A
#
# COMPACT_ATOMS: atom_id res chain seq x y z
N MET A 1 44.97 -58.23 -35.28
CA MET A 1 44.08 -57.18 -35.81
C MET A 1 42.96 -56.95 -34.80
N ALA A 2 42.64 -55.67 -34.62
CA ALA A 2 41.72 -54.99 -33.71
C ALA A 2 40.56 -55.77 -33.05
N ALA A 3 40.37 -55.47 -31.77
CA ALA A 3 39.24 -55.84 -30.92
C ALA A 3 37.97 -55.03 -31.26
N ALA A 4 36.81 -55.68 -31.18
CA ALA A 4 35.50 -55.03 -31.26
C ALA A 4 35.13 -54.45 -29.88
N ALA A 5 35.00 -53.13 -29.81
CA ALA A 5 34.61 -52.39 -28.61
C ALA A 5 33.08 -52.43 -28.41
N SER A 6 32.64 -52.64 -27.18
CA SER A 6 31.27 -52.45 -26.71
C SER A 6 30.84 -50.97 -26.82
N PRO A 7 29.57 -50.66 -27.09
CA PRO A 7 29.08 -49.30 -26.93
C PRO A 7 28.89 -49.02 -25.43
N GLY A 8 29.75 -48.17 -24.89
CA GLY A 8 29.63 -47.62 -23.55
C GLY A 8 28.31 -46.87 -23.38
N SER A 9 27.68 -47.09 -22.24
CA SER A 9 26.56 -46.34 -21.70
C SER A 9 26.84 -44.84 -21.74
N GLY A 10 26.16 -44.12 -22.64
CA GLY A 10 26.11 -42.67 -22.60
C GLY A 10 25.34 -42.25 -21.35
N SER A 11 26.05 -41.90 -20.29
CA SER A 11 25.48 -41.15 -19.18
C SER A 11 24.97 -39.83 -19.75
N SER A 12 23.66 -39.63 -19.75
CA SER A 12 23.09 -38.31 -20.00
C SER A 12 23.53 -37.40 -18.86
N THR A 13 24.65 -36.71 -19.04
CA THR A 13 24.98 -35.56 -18.20
C THR A 13 23.85 -34.58 -18.38
N SER A 14 23.03 -34.41 -17.34
CA SER A 14 22.20 -33.22 -17.16
C SER A 14 23.11 -32.04 -17.46
N SER A 15 22.91 -31.35 -18.59
CA SER A 15 23.66 -30.15 -18.88
C SER A 15 23.26 -29.11 -17.85
N ASP A 16 24.11 -28.92 -16.84
CA ASP A 16 24.01 -27.81 -15.92
C ASP A 16 24.14 -26.53 -16.76
N TRP A 17 23.06 -25.76 -16.83
CA TRP A 17 23.08 -24.48 -17.54
C TRP A 17 23.88 -23.49 -16.70
N ILE A 18 24.99 -23.00 -17.27
CA ILE A 18 25.83 -21.99 -16.63
C ILE A 18 25.62 -20.68 -17.36
N VAL A 19 24.95 -19.72 -16.72
CA VAL A 19 24.79 -18.36 -17.26
C VAL A 19 26.12 -17.62 -17.11
N LEU A 20 26.82 -17.39 -18.23
CA LEU A 20 28.12 -16.71 -18.24
C LEU A 20 27.96 -15.17 -18.19
N ARG A 21 26.93 -14.64 -18.83
CA ARG A 21 26.45 -13.26 -18.69
C ARG A 21 25.09 -13.16 -19.40
N ASP A 22 24.06 -12.74 -18.69
CA ASP A 22 22.74 -12.47 -19.26
C ASP A 22 22.34 -11.02 -19.01
N GLY A 23 22.27 -10.24 -20.09
CA GLY A 23 21.82 -8.85 -20.12
C GLY A 23 22.58 -7.85 -19.23
N CYS A 24 22.39 -6.56 -19.49
CA CYS A 24 22.62 -5.54 -18.48
C CYS A 24 21.54 -4.47 -18.60
N LEU A 25 20.75 -4.29 -17.55
CA LEU A 25 19.75 -3.22 -17.49
C LEU A 25 20.32 -2.04 -16.70
N ARG A 26 20.74 -0.98 -17.41
CA ARG A 26 21.13 0.27 -16.75
C ARG A 26 19.87 0.98 -16.26
N CYS A 27 19.57 0.82 -14.98
CA CYS A 27 18.36 1.37 -14.39
C CYS A 27 18.50 2.86 -14.04
N ASP A 28 19.68 3.33 -13.66
CA ASP A 28 19.94 4.73 -13.30
C ASP A 28 21.37 5.16 -13.64
N GLU A 29 21.60 6.45 -13.84
CA GLU A 29 22.92 6.96 -14.21
C GLU A 29 23.93 6.83 -13.07
N GLU A 30 23.50 7.10 -11.83
CA GLU A 30 24.30 7.03 -10.60
C GLU A 30 24.25 5.64 -9.93
N GLY A 31 23.57 4.69 -10.57
CA GLY A 31 23.41 3.32 -10.09
C GLY A 31 22.30 3.14 -9.06
N LEU A 32 22.27 1.95 -8.48
CA LEU A 32 21.23 1.50 -7.56
C LEU A 32 21.83 1.25 -6.17
N ARG A 33 21.02 1.49 -5.14
CA ARG A 33 21.35 1.26 -3.73
C ARG A 33 20.84 -0.07 -3.21
N SER A 34 19.64 -0.48 -3.65
CA SER A 34 19.03 -1.74 -3.23
C SER A 34 17.96 -2.19 -4.21
N LEU A 35 17.66 -3.48 -4.20
CA LEU A 35 16.60 -4.12 -4.97
C LEU A 35 15.68 -4.88 -4.03
N SER A 36 14.37 -4.86 -4.31
CA SER A 36 13.39 -5.74 -3.67
C SER A 36 12.43 -6.29 -4.73
N TYR A 37 12.14 -7.59 -4.68
CA TYR A 37 11.21 -8.22 -5.61
C TYR A 37 9.81 -8.34 -5.02
N HIS A 38 8.79 -7.96 -5.79
CA HIS A 38 7.38 -8.10 -5.46
C HIS A 38 6.76 -9.21 -6.32
N PRO A 39 6.59 -10.43 -5.79
CA PRO A 39 6.19 -11.60 -6.57
C PRO A 39 4.79 -11.48 -7.16
N ALA A 40 3.81 -10.96 -6.42
CA ALA A 40 2.44 -10.80 -6.93
C ALA A 40 2.34 -9.83 -8.11
N LEU A 41 3.17 -8.78 -8.14
CA LEU A 41 3.23 -7.82 -9.23
C LEU A 41 4.22 -8.23 -10.33
N ASN A 42 4.99 -9.31 -10.10
CA ASN A 42 6.14 -9.67 -10.91
C ASN A 42 7.04 -8.45 -11.19
N ALA A 43 7.34 -7.66 -10.15
CA ALA A 43 8.01 -6.37 -10.30
C ALA A 43 9.25 -6.27 -9.40
N ILE A 44 10.32 -5.66 -9.93
CA ILE A 44 11.52 -5.32 -9.18
C ILE A 44 11.41 -3.85 -8.77
N LEU A 45 11.46 -3.59 -7.47
CA LEU A 45 11.56 -2.26 -6.87
C LEU A 45 13.04 -1.91 -6.71
N ALA A 46 13.52 -1.01 -7.56
CA ALA A 46 14.91 -0.59 -7.58
C ALA A 46 15.08 0.81 -6.94
N VAL A 47 15.76 0.87 -5.81
CA VAL A 47 16.11 2.14 -5.15
C VAL A 47 17.36 2.70 -5.82
N THR A 48 17.29 3.92 -6.35
CA THR A 48 18.41 4.61 -6.99
C THR A 48 19.34 5.24 -5.95
N SER A 49 20.58 5.50 -6.35
CA SER A 49 21.54 6.24 -5.52
C SER A 49 21.03 7.62 -5.10
N ARG A 50 20.21 8.26 -5.96
CA ARG A 50 19.57 9.58 -5.78
C ARG A 50 18.37 9.57 -4.81
N GLY A 51 17.96 8.41 -4.30
CA GLY A 51 16.85 8.33 -3.35
C GLY A 51 15.46 8.32 -4.01
N SER A 52 15.36 7.83 -5.25
CA SER A 52 14.08 7.52 -5.89
C SER A 52 13.91 6.01 -6.05
N ILE A 53 12.70 5.56 -6.38
CA ILE A 53 12.41 4.17 -6.74
C ILE A 53 12.02 4.09 -8.20
N LYS A 54 12.50 3.07 -8.89
CA LYS A 54 12.02 2.63 -10.20
C LYS A 54 11.34 1.28 -10.06
N VAL A 55 10.14 1.15 -10.61
CA VAL A 55 9.41 -0.12 -10.73
C VAL A 55 9.75 -0.71 -12.08
N ILE A 56 10.30 -1.90 -12.09
CA ILE A 56 10.77 -2.59 -13.28
C ILE A 56 9.94 -3.86 -13.44
N ASP A 57 9.38 -4.06 -14.62
CA ASP A 57 8.67 -5.29 -14.97
C ASP A 57 9.64 -6.48 -14.96
N GLY A 58 9.30 -7.53 -14.22
CA GLY A 58 10.16 -8.71 -14.03
C GLY A 58 10.32 -9.57 -15.28
N THR A 59 9.40 -9.46 -16.25
CA THR A 59 9.45 -10.24 -17.49
C THR A 59 10.21 -9.51 -18.60
N SER A 60 9.89 -8.24 -18.84
CA SER A 60 10.42 -7.46 -19.96
C SER A 60 11.60 -6.56 -19.58
N GLY A 61 11.81 -6.28 -18.30
CA GLY A 61 12.78 -5.29 -17.83
C GLY A 61 12.36 -3.83 -18.09
N ALA A 62 11.14 -3.59 -18.56
CA ALA A 62 10.64 -2.24 -18.80
C ALA A 62 10.47 -1.47 -17.48
N ILE A 63 10.86 -0.19 -17.47
CA ILE A 63 10.62 0.69 -16.33
C ILE A 63 9.16 1.17 -16.42
N LEU A 64 8.32 0.67 -15.51
CA LEU A 64 6.89 0.95 -15.45
C LEU A 64 6.60 2.30 -14.77
N GLN A 65 7.37 2.64 -13.74
CA GLN A 65 7.20 3.87 -12.97
C GLN A 65 8.51 4.31 -12.34
N ALA A 66 8.66 5.61 -12.14
CA ALA A 66 9.69 6.19 -11.28
C ALA A 66 9.04 7.15 -10.30
N SER A 67 9.43 7.10 -9.03
CA SER A 67 8.84 7.92 -7.98
C SER A 67 9.88 8.36 -6.95
N ALA A 68 9.76 9.60 -6.46
CA ALA A 68 10.53 10.10 -5.32
C ALA A 68 9.87 9.77 -3.98
N LEU A 69 8.71 9.10 -3.97
CA LEU A 69 7.97 8.65 -2.78
C LEU A 69 7.50 9.73 -1.81
N HIS A 70 7.65 11.02 -2.15
CA HIS A 70 7.60 12.13 -1.18
C HIS A 70 8.70 12.06 -0.11
N ALA A 71 9.82 11.38 -0.41
CA ALA A 71 10.97 11.31 0.48
C ALA A 71 11.57 12.70 0.72
N LYS A 72 12.02 12.97 1.94
CA LYS A 72 12.68 14.24 2.24
C LYS A 72 14.04 14.33 1.53
N PRO A 73 14.43 15.52 1.02
CA PRO A 73 15.76 15.72 0.45
C PRO A 73 16.86 15.29 1.43
N GLY A 74 17.79 14.46 0.95
CA GLY A 74 18.90 13.92 1.75
C GLY A 74 18.54 12.68 2.59
N GLY A 75 17.28 12.27 2.65
CA GLY A 75 16.87 11.03 3.31
C GLY A 75 17.33 9.78 2.54
N ARG A 76 17.80 8.77 3.27
CA ARG A 76 18.22 7.50 2.69
C ARG A 76 17.03 6.57 2.46
N VAL A 77 16.48 6.61 1.25
CA VAL A 77 15.40 5.71 0.84
C VAL A 77 15.85 4.25 0.87
N ARG A 78 15.00 3.39 1.41
CA ARG A 78 15.05 1.92 1.31
C ARG A 78 13.64 1.37 1.13
N CYS A 79 13.52 0.24 0.44
CA CYS A 79 12.26 -0.49 0.35
C CYS A 79 12.49 -1.99 0.49
N GLN A 80 11.53 -2.69 1.08
CA GLN A 80 11.55 -4.14 1.24
C GLN A 80 10.13 -4.69 1.15
N TYR A 81 9.94 -5.71 0.31
CA TYR A 81 8.72 -6.52 0.29
C TYR A 81 8.76 -7.57 1.39
N PHE A 82 7.63 -7.73 2.09
CA PHE A 82 7.42 -8.70 3.15
C PHE A 82 6.33 -9.70 2.72
N PRO A 83 6.73 -10.92 2.28
CA PRO A 83 5.79 -11.90 1.75
C PRO A 83 4.70 -12.33 2.72
N LEU A 84 5.02 -12.44 4.02
CA LEU A 84 4.07 -12.92 5.04
C LEU A 84 2.84 -12.04 5.21
N VAL A 85 2.95 -10.75 4.90
CA VAL A 85 1.89 -9.76 5.06
C VAL A 85 1.51 -9.09 3.74
N ASP A 86 2.12 -9.54 2.65
CA ASP A 86 1.92 -9.04 1.29
C ASP A 86 1.95 -7.51 1.20
N LYS A 87 3.02 -6.93 1.74
CA LYS A 87 3.21 -5.48 1.83
C LYS A 87 4.64 -5.10 1.52
N VAL A 88 4.78 -3.91 0.96
CA VAL A 88 6.07 -3.23 0.79
C VAL A 88 6.21 -2.18 1.88
N LEU A 89 7.31 -2.26 2.62
CA LEU A 89 7.74 -1.20 3.51
C LEU A 89 8.67 -0.25 2.75
N PHE A 90 8.44 1.04 2.92
CA PHE A 90 9.29 2.12 2.46
C PHE A 90 9.77 2.87 3.69
N VAL A 91 11.04 3.26 3.69
CA VAL A 91 11.57 4.14 4.73
C VAL A 91 12.45 5.20 4.09
N ASP A 92 12.42 6.40 4.62
CA ASP A 92 13.56 7.30 4.63
C ASP A 92 14.01 7.51 6.09
N ASP A 93 15.01 8.39 6.31
CA ASP A 93 15.49 8.68 7.67
C ASP A 93 14.47 9.44 8.54
N TYR A 94 13.29 9.78 8.01
CA TYR A 94 12.27 10.63 8.63
C TYR A 94 10.87 10.01 8.72
N ALA A 95 10.52 9.09 7.83
CA ALA A 95 9.19 8.55 7.65
C ALA A 95 9.23 7.06 7.32
N VAL A 96 8.16 6.37 7.70
CA VAL A 96 7.94 4.96 7.41
C VAL A 96 6.60 4.83 6.70
N GLY A 97 6.64 4.27 5.50
CA GLY A 97 5.50 3.98 4.65
C GLY A 97 5.26 2.49 4.56
N CYS A 98 4.00 2.07 4.53
CA CYS A 98 3.63 0.69 4.25
C CYS A 98 2.53 0.69 3.17
N ARG A 99 2.77 -0.01 2.07
CA ARG A 99 1.80 -0.15 0.98
C ARG A 99 1.51 -1.62 0.71
N LYS A 100 0.25 -1.90 0.42
CA LYS A 100 -0.19 -3.11 -0.26
C LYS A 100 -0.52 -2.70 -1.70
N ASP A 101 -0.35 -3.60 -2.66
CA ASP A 101 -0.88 -3.37 -3.99
C ASP A 101 -2.41 -3.29 -3.97
N LEU A 102 -2.96 -2.53 -4.91
CA LEU A 102 -4.38 -2.41 -5.12
C LEU A 102 -4.69 -2.85 -6.54
N ASN A 103 -5.16 -4.10 -6.69
CA ASN A 103 -5.48 -4.70 -7.98
C ASN A 103 -4.33 -4.57 -8.99
N GLY A 104 -3.10 -4.88 -8.55
CA GLY A 104 -1.93 -4.76 -9.41
C GLY A 104 -1.25 -3.38 -9.42
N ILE A 105 -1.82 -2.36 -8.78
CA ILE A 105 -1.23 -1.01 -8.70
C ILE A 105 -0.56 -0.78 -7.36
N LEU A 106 0.68 -0.31 -7.37
CA LEU A 106 1.37 0.16 -6.17
C LEU A 106 1.42 1.70 -6.16
N LEU A 107 0.68 2.33 -5.26
CA LEU A 107 0.67 3.80 -5.10
C LEU A 107 1.94 4.26 -4.37
N LEU A 108 2.84 4.90 -5.11
CA LEU A 108 4.20 5.19 -4.66
C LEU A 108 4.44 6.65 -4.30
N ASP A 109 3.82 7.63 -4.98
CA ASP A 109 4.27 9.02 -4.89
C ASP A 109 4.10 9.65 -3.50
N THR A 110 3.20 9.09 -2.69
CA THR A 110 2.88 9.49 -1.32
C THR A 110 3.36 8.45 -0.30
N ALA A 111 4.17 7.46 -0.70
CA ALA A 111 4.55 6.36 0.18
C ALA A 111 5.25 6.81 1.46
N LEU A 112 6.06 7.87 1.40
CA LEU A 112 6.78 8.47 2.52
C LEU A 112 6.25 9.86 2.90
N GLN A 113 5.04 10.22 2.48
CA GLN A 113 4.42 11.48 2.89
C GLN A 113 4.22 11.49 4.42
N PRO A 114 4.90 12.39 5.15
CA PRO A 114 4.76 12.46 6.59
C PRO A 114 3.42 13.09 6.99
N PRO A 115 2.98 12.92 8.25
CA PRO A 115 1.93 13.74 8.83
C PRO A 115 2.23 15.25 8.68
N VAL A 116 1.18 16.04 8.51
CA VAL A 116 1.26 17.51 8.49
C VAL A 116 1.20 18.10 9.90
N ALA A 117 1.81 19.28 10.05
CA ALA A 117 1.88 19.98 11.32
C ALA A 117 0.76 21.01 11.46
N LYS A 118 0.37 21.66 10.35
CA LYS A 118 -0.68 22.69 10.32
C LYS A 118 -1.61 22.51 9.10
N PRO A 119 -2.85 23.04 9.17
CA PRO A 119 -3.83 22.83 8.10
C PRO A 119 -3.45 23.45 6.75
N GLU A 120 -2.54 24.42 6.72
CA GLU A 120 -2.05 25.08 5.50
C GLU A 120 -0.97 24.28 4.78
N ASP A 121 -0.43 23.24 5.42
CA ASP A 121 0.60 22.39 4.81
C ASP A 121 0.05 21.70 3.57
N MET A 122 0.86 21.68 2.51
CA MET A 122 0.52 21.01 1.26
C MET A 122 0.52 19.49 1.46
N VAL A 123 -0.51 18.85 0.92
CA VAL A 123 -0.69 17.40 0.95
C VAL A 123 -0.90 16.92 -0.46
N GLN A 124 -0.25 15.81 -0.79
CA GLN A 124 -0.50 15.05 -1.99
C GLN A 124 -1.46 13.90 -1.68
N LEU A 125 -2.54 13.80 -2.46
CA LEU A 125 -3.52 12.72 -2.39
C LEU A 125 -3.54 11.98 -3.73
N GLU A 126 -3.14 10.72 -3.73
CA GLU A 126 -3.26 9.81 -4.86
C GLU A 126 -4.55 9.00 -4.77
N LEU A 127 -5.35 9.03 -5.82
CA LEU A 127 -6.54 8.20 -5.98
C LEU A 127 -6.42 7.32 -7.24
N PRO A 128 -6.58 6.00 -7.11
CA PRO A 128 -6.72 5.13 -8.27
C PRO A 128 -8.11 5.35 -8.88
N VAL A 129 -8.16 5.57 -10.19
CA VAL A 129 -9.41 5.75 -10.96
C VAL A 129 -9.76 4.47 -11.72
N THR A 130 -8.76 3.84 -12.33
CA THR A 130 -8.85 2.53 -13.00
C THR A 130 -7.58 1.72 -12.70
N GLU A 131 -7.52 0.49 -13.21
CA GLU A 131 -6.35 -0.39 -13.09
C GLU A 131 -5.03 0.21 -13.63
N TRP A 132 -5.10 1.28 -14.43
CA TRP A 132 -3.94 1.89 -15.08
C TRP A 132 -3.90 3.42 -14.98
N ALA A 133 -4.82 4.02 -14.22
CA ALA A 133 -4.90 5.47 -14.07
C ALA A 133 -5.01 5.89 -12.62
N THR A 134 -4.15 6.83 -12.22
CA THR A 134 -4.19 7.50 -10.93
C THR A 134 -4.37 9.00 -11.13
N VAL A 135 -5.15 9.63 -10.26
CA VAL A 135 -5.26 11.09 -10.18
C VAL A 135 -4.60 11.55 -8.90
N THR A 136 -3.80 12.60 -9.02
CA THR A 136 -3.07 13.20 -7.91
C THR A 136 -3.56 14.61 -7.66
N PHE A 137 -4.02 14.89 -6.45
CA PHE A 137 -4.32 16.24 -5.99
C PHE A 137 -3.19 16.75 -5.12
N HIS A 138 -2.76 18.00 -5.36
CA HIS A 138 -1.75 18.66 -4.55
C HIS A 138 -2.33 20.00 -4.06
N LEU A 139 -2.82 19.99 -2.82
CA LEU A 139 -3.58 21.08 -2.24
C LEU A 139 -3.28 21.17 -0.73
N PRO A 140 -3.54 22.32 -0.09
CA PRO A 140 -3.44 22.42 1.36
C PRO A 140 -4.37 21.43 2.06
N HIS A 141 -3.93 20.86 3.19
CA HIS A 141 -4.65 19.87 3.98
C HIS A 141 -6.10 20.30 4.30
N HIS A 142 -6.29 21.54 4.75
CA HIS A 142 -7.61 22.06 5.12
C HIS A 142 -8.58 22.10 3.93
N VAL A 143 -8.07 22.38 2.72
CA VAL A 143 -8.89 22.42 1.49
C VAL A 143 -9.38 21.02 1.16
N LEU A 144 -8.48 20.03 1.18
CA LEU A 144 -8.86 18.63 0.95
C LEU A 144 -9.87 18.14 1.99
N LYS A 145 -9.66 18.48 3.26
CA LYS A 145 -10.56 18.10 4.36
C LYS A 145 -11.94 18.74 4.21
N LEU A 146 -11.99 20.03 3.82
CA LEU A 146 -13.24 20.75 3.58
C LEU A 146 -14.02 20.10 2.42
N VAL A 147 -13.37 19.83 1.30
CA VAL A 147 -14.02 19.21 0.12
C VAL A 147 -14.52 17.81 0.46
N ALA A 148 -13.70 16.96 1.08
CA ALA A 148 -14.12 15.62 1.49
C ALA A 148 -15.32 15.66 2.47
N GLY A 149 -15.29 16.57 3.45
CA GLY A 149 -16.39 16.76 4.38
C GLY A 149 -17.69 17.23 3.72
N ALA A 150 -17.60 18.16 2.76
CA ALA A 150 -18.75 18.62 1.98
C ALA A 150 -19.38 17.47 1.18
N ILE A 151 -18.56 16.64 0.51
CA ILE A 151 -19.04 15.47 -0.24
C ILE A 151 -19.75 14.49 0.71
N VAL A 152 -19.15 14.16 1.85
CA VAL A 152 -19.77 13.26 2.85
C VAL A 152 -21.12 13.80 3.31
N ASN A 153 -21.22 15.11 3.57
CA ASN A 153 -22.47 15.73 4.01
C ASN A 153 -23.56 15.71 2.94
N GLU A 154 -23.23 15.95 1.68
CA GLU A 154 -24.20 15.84 0.58
C GLU A 154 -24.65 14.40 0.37
N LEU A 155 -23.71 13.44 0.39
CA LEU A 155 -24.04 12.02 0.27
C LEU A 155 -24.92 11.50 1.41
N LYS A 156 -24.73 12.00 2.64
CA LYS A 156 -25.61 11.71 3.79
C LYS A 156 -27.05 12.17 3.54
N LYS A 157 -27.25 13.37 2.96
CA LYS A 157 -28.58 13.92 2.66
C LYS A 157 -29.33 13.10 1.61
N ILE A 158 -28.61 12.60 0.62
CA ILE A 158 -29.16 11.79 -0.46
C ILE A 158 -29.60 10.39 0.05
N ASN A 159 -29.18 10.00 1.27
CA ASN A 159 -29.57 8.78 1.98
C ASN A 159 -29.50 7.50 1.13
N GLN A 160 -28.56 7.43 0.19
CA GLN A 160 -28.28 6.19 -0.50
C GLN A 160 -27.03 5.59 0.14
N ASN A 161 -27.15 4.35 0.60
CA ASN A 161 -26.03 3.54 1.09
C ASN A 161 -25.14 3.13 -0.10
N ILE A 162 -24.60 4.11 -0.82
CA ILE A 162 -23.73 3.92 -1.99
C ILE A 162 -22.28 3.80 -1.55
N ALA A 163 -21.52 3.00 -2.30
CA ALA A 163 -20.09 2.83 -2.10
C ALA A 163 -19.33 4.17 -2.03
N ALA A 164 -19.79 5.18 -2.77
CA ALA A 164 -19.20 6.52 -2.77
C ALA A 164 -19.17 7.18 -1.38
N LEU A 165 -20.17 6.95 -0.52
CA LEU A 165 -20.18 7.51 0.84
C LEU A 165 -19.11 6.86 1.72
N SER A 166 -18.90 5.55 1.58
CA SER A 166 -17.83 4.83 2.28
C SER A 166 -16.44 5.31 1.83
N VAL A 167 -16.26 5.50 0.51
CA VAL A 167 -15.00 6.02 -0.07
C VAL A 167 -14.73 7.44 0.41
N ALA A 168 -15.70 8.35 0.29
CA ALA A 168 -15.54 9.75 0.73
C ALA A 168 -15.27 9.84 2.24
N SER A 169 -15.94 9.02 3.05
CA SER A 169 -15.71 8.96 4.49
C SER A 169 -14.32 8.43 4.85
N SER A 170 -13.82 7.42 4.11
CA SER A 170 -12.46 6.90 4.27
C SER A 170 -11.39 7.94 3.91
N ILE A 171 -11.60 8.74 2.85
CA ILE A 171 -10.72 9.85 2.50
C ILE A 171 -10.70 10.91 3.62
N MET A 172 -11.89 11.30 4.10
CA MET A 172 -12.02 12.28 5.19
C MET A 172 -11.36 11.80 6.49
N ASP A 173 -11.48 10.52 6.82
CA ASP A 173 -10.86 9.90 7.99
C ASP A 173 -9.33 9.91 7.87
N ARG A 174 -8.77 9.45 6.74
CA ARG A 174 -7.33 9.50 6.49
C ARG A 174 -6.76 10.92 6.52
N LEU A 175 -7.47 11.89 5.95
CA LEU A 175 -7.09 13.30 6.06
C LEU A 175 -7.06 13.75 7.52
N SER A 176 -7.98 13.29 8.37
CA SER A 176 -7.97 13.63 9.79
C SER A 176 -6.77 13.04 10.53
N TYR A 177 -6.32 11.83 10.15
CA TYR A 177 -5.10 11.22 10.69
C TYR A 177 -3.80 11.86 10.20
N LEU A 178 -3.80 12.51 9.02
CA LEU A 178 -2.63 13.21 8.51
C LEU A 178 -2.25 14.42 9.35
N LEU A 179 -3.21 15.11 9.97
CA LEU A 179 -2.92 16.27 10.83
C LEU A 179 -2.82 15.82 12.29
N SER A 180 -1.61 15.93 12.87
CA SER A 180 -1.31 15.40 14.21
C SER A 180 -2.24 15.93 15.31
N SER A 181 -2.70 17.18 15.19
CA SER A 181 -3.61 17.83 16.14
C SER A 181 -5.09 17.48 15.95
N ALA A 182 -5.46 16.88 14.81
CA ALA A 182 -6.85 16.60 14.45
C ALA A 182 -7.23 15.13 14.62
N ARG A 183 -6.39 14.33 15.28
CA ARG A 183 -6.71 12.95 15.65
C ARG A 183 -7.98 12.98 16.50
N PRO A 184 -9.11 12.45 16.01
CA PRO A 184 -10.29 12.37 16.83
C PRO A 184 -9.96 11.46 17.99
N GLU A 185 -10.09 11.95 19.23
CA GLU A 185 -10.27 11.03 20.35
C GLU A 185 -11.63 10.36 20.11
N LEU A 186 -11.63 9.25 19.38
CA LEU A 186 -12.79 8.39 19.34
C LEU A 186 -13.04 8.01 20.79
N GLY A 187 -14.18 8.47 21.30
CA GLY A 187 -14.60 8.23 22.67
C GLY A 187 -14.96 6.77 22.85
N VAL A 188 -14.00 5.85 22.74
CA VAL A 188 -14.22 4.42 22.86
C VAL A 188 -13.87 3.97 24.26
N GLY A 189 -14.90 3.47 24.94
CA GLY A 189 -14.87 2.99 26.32
C GLY A 189 -16.31 2.73 26.77
N PRO A 190 -16.55 1.77 27.68
CA PRO A 190 -17.90 1.45 28.15
C PRO A 190 -18.58 2.71 28.70
N GLY A 191 -19.74 3.06 28.14
CA GLY A 191 -20.57 4.21 28.55
C GLY A 191 -20.40 5.51 27.74
N ARG A 192 -19.54 5.53 26.70
CA ARG A 192 -19.40 6.71 25.81
C ARG A 192 -20.32 6.63 24.59
N SER A 193 -20.89 7.76 24.19
CA SER A 193 -21.78 7.86 23.03
C SER A 193 -20.98 7.77 21.73
N VAL A 194 -21.29 6.78 20.89
CA VAL A 194 -20.70 6.68 19.54
C VAL A 194 -21.46 7.57 18.58
N ASP A 195 -20.77 8.51 17.93
CA ASP A 195 -21.37 9.25 16.83
C ASP A 195 -21.58 8.33 15.62
N ARG A 196 -22.84 7.96 15.37
CA ARG A 196 -23.26 7.11 14.24
C ARG A 196 -22.87 7.73 12.90
N SER A 197 -22.70 9.05 12.84
CA SER A 197 -22.33 9.77 11.63
C SER A 197 -20.89 9.48 11.15
N LEU A 198 -20.07 8.88 12.01
CA LEU A 198 -18.69 8.46 11.73
C LEU A 198 -18.60 6.99 11.26
N MET A 199 -19.67 6.20 11.40
CA MET A 199 -19.68 4.77 11.08
C MET A 199 -19.64 4.46 9.58
N TYR A 200 -19.69 5.47 8.70
CA TYR A 200 -19.47 5.28 7.27
C TYR A 200 -18.01 4.95 6.95
N SER A 201 -17.07 5.33 7.82
CA SER A 201 -15.67 4.89 7.74
C SER A 201 -15.53 3.48 8.30
N GLU A 202 -14.90 2.57 7.54
CA GLU A 202 -14.56 1.23 8.05
C GLU A 202 -13.58 1.30 9.24
N ALA A 203 -12.67 2.28 9.24
CA ALA A 203 -11.71 2.45 10.34
C ALA A 203 -12.44 2.75 11.66
N ASN A 204 -13.39 3.68 11.64
CA ASN A 204 -14.19 4.03 12.82
C ASN A 204 -15.10 2.88 13.26
N ARG A 205 -15.63 2.09 12.31
CA ARG A 205 -16.38 0.86 12.64
C ARG A 205 -15.49 -0.16 13.35
N ARG A 206 -14.28 -0.41 12.84
CA ARG A 206 -13.29 -1.31 13.46
C ARG A 206 -12.85 -0.82 14.84
N GLU A 207 -12.66 0.47 15.03
CA GLU A 207 -12.27 1.03 16.32
C GLU A 207 -13.41 0.98 17.34
N THR A 208 -14.64 1.24 16.92
CA THR A 208 -15.82 1.03 17.77
C THR A 208 -15.92 -0.43 18.21
N PHE A 209 -15.58 -1.35 17.32
CA PHE A 209 -15.58 -2.78 17.60
C PHE A 209 -14.64 -3.12 18.77
N THR A 210 -13.38 -2.69 18.82
CA THR A 210 -12.46 -3.07 19.91
C THR A 210 -12.96 -2.73 21.33
N SER A 211 -13.88 -1.78 21.47
CA SER A 211 -14.46 -1.33 22.74
C SER A 211 -15.81 -1.95 23.10
N TRP A 212 -16.47 -2.63 22.16
CA TRP A 212 -17.80 -3.18 22.40
C TRP A 212 -17.72 -4.37 23.37
N PRO A 213 -18.74 -4.59 24.22
CA PRO A 213 -18.73 -5.61 25.27
C PRO A 213 -18.86 -7.06 24.74
N HIS A 214 -18.41 -7.35 23.52
CA HIS A 214 -18.50 -8.67 22.92
C HIS A 214 -17.44 -9.67 23.40
N ALA A 215 -16.51 -9.25 24.25
CA ALA A 215 -15.57 -10.15 24.92
C ALA A 215 -16.25 -11.32 25.68
N GLY A 216 -17.55 -11.21 26.00
CA GLY A 216 -18.34 -12.28 26.61
C GLY A 216 -19.19 -13.14 25.66
N TYR A 217 -19.33 -12.78 24.37
CA TYR A 217 -20.16 -13.53 23.42
C TYR A 217 -19.34 -14.59 22.68
N ARG A 218 -19.70 -15.87 22.85
CA ARG A 218 -19.00 -17.01 22.21
C ARG A 218 -18.98 -16.94 20.67
N TRP A 219 -19.91 -16.22 20.05
CA TRP A 219 -20.06 -16.10 18.59
C TRP A 219 -19.44 -14.82 18.00
N ALA A 220 -18.93 -13.92 18.83
CA ALA A 220 -18.31 -12.66 18.40
C ALA A 220 -16.79 -12.78 18.24
N GLN A 221 -16.33 -13.91 17.68
CA GLN A 221 -14.94 -14.06 17.30
C GLN A 221 -14.66 -13.22 16.03
N PRO A 222 -13.41 -12.80 15.78
CA PRO A 222 -13.10 -11.97 14.62
C PRO A 222 -13.57 -12.58 13.28
N ASP A 223 -13.34 -13.87 13.05
CA ASP A 223 -13.65 -14.50 11.76
C ASP A 223 -15.16 -14.59 11.45
N PRO A 224 -16.04 -15.09 12.35
CA PRO A 224 -17.49 -15.05 12.14
C PRO A 224 -18.03 -13.64 11.87
N MET A 225 -17.42 -12.62 12.47
CA MET A 225 -17.87 -11.24 12.31
C MET A 225 -17.43 -10.63 10.98
N ALA A 226 -16.24 -10.96 10.49
CA ALA A 226 -15.85 -10.64 9.13
C ALA A 226 -16.76 -11.33 8.10
N GLN A 227 -17.07 -12.62 8.28
CA GLN A 227 -17.99 -13.37 7.42
C GLN A 227 -19.41 -12.79 7.39
N ALA A 228 -19.88 -12.25 8.52
CA ALA A 228 -21.15 -11.54 8.61
C ALA A 228 -21.12 -10.11 8.01
N GLY A 229 -19.99 -9.69 7.42
CA GLY A 229 -19.87 -8.42 6.70
C GLY A 229 -19.63 -7.19 7.58
N PHE A 230 -19.28 -7.37 8.86
CA PHE A 230 -19.04 -6.22 9.75
C PHE A 230 -17.78 -5.43 9.38
N TYR A 231 -16.76 -6.11 8.84
CA TYR A 231 -15.52 -5.51 8.35
C TYR A 231 -14.78 -6.47 7.40
N HIS A 232 -13.82 -5.97 6.63
CA HIS A 232 -13.03 -6.80 5.72
C HIS A 232 -11.92 -7.54 6.47
N GLN A 233 -11.76 -8.84 6.28
CA GLN A 233 -10.63 -9.60 6.81
C GLN A 233 -9.56 -9.76 5.73
N VAL A 234 -8.30 -9.53 6.09
CA VAL A 234 -7.17 -9.73 5.16
C VAL A 234 -6.77 -11.20 5.28
N GLY A 235 -7.05 -12.00 4.25
CA GLY A 235 -6.66 -13.43 4.20
C GLY A 235 -7.79 -14.45 4.02
N SER A 236 -9.03 -14.04 3.77
CA SER A 236 -10.07 -14.98 3.33
C SER A 236 -9.89 -15.28 1.83
N VAL A 237 -9.28 -16.43 1.55
CA VAL A 237 -9.35 -17.10 0.23
C VAL A 237 -10.72 -17.77 0.10
#